data_AF-A0A3E1BFU4-F1
#
_entry.id   AF-A0A3E1BFU4-F1
#
_cell.length_a   1.000
_cell.length_b   1.000
_cell.length_c   1.000
_cell.angle_alpha   90.00
_cell.angle_beta   90.00
_cell.angle_gamma   90.00
#
_symmetry.space_group_name_H-M   'P 1'
#
loop_
_entity.id
_entity.type
_entity.pdbx_description
1 polymer ?
#
loop_
_entity_poly.entity_id
_entity_poly.type
_entity_poly.pdbx_seq_one_letter_code
_entity_poly.pdbx_strand_id
1 'polypeptide(L)'
;MSITELNNSISTESFRPSRRQQPSLKIQTPVIHSDAPQAPWMDLVLKRAFDIVSSLSALLVLAPFLLFVALLIKLDSPGPVLFKQTRWGKNCKTIKVYKFRSMRTDLCDVSGIAQTVKNDPRITRVGAILRRTNVDELPQLLNVLMGHMSVVGPRCHAIGMRAGGMLYEELVPEYHQRHAMRPGMTGLAQMRGLRGPTDRPAKARARIVSDLYYVANFSIVMDIRIIAGTVVSELTRGKGF
;
A
#
# COMPACT_ATOMS: atom_id res chain seq x y z
N MET A 1 -24.74 7.28 -56.85
CA MET A 1 -23.43 6.57 -56.88
C MET A 1 -23.40 5.64 -55.68
N SER A 2 -23.29 4.32 -55.93
CA SER A 2 -23.56 3.26 -54.94
C SER A 2 -22.33 2.92 -54.09
N ILE A 3 -22.59 2.20 -53.00
CA ILE A 3 -21.71 1.76 -51.90
C ILE A 3 -20.66 0.70 -52.35
N THR A 4 -20.24 0.71 -53.62
CA THR A 4 -19.50 -0.40 -54.25
C THR A 4 -18.06 -0.06 -54.66
N GLU A 5 -17.54 1.12 -54.34
CA GLU A 5 -16.21 1.57 -54.81
C GLU A 5 -15.13 1.78 -53.72
N LEU A 6 -15.38 1.46 -52.45
CA LEU A 6 -14.40 1.66 -51.37
C LEU A 6 -13.62 0.39 -50.96
N ASN A 7 -13.77 -0.71 -51.69
CA ASN A 7 -13.33 -2.03 -51.24
C ASN A 7 -12.06 -2.60 -51.89
N ASN A 8 -11.21 -1.77 -52.52
CA ASN A 8 -10.07 -2.31 -53.28
C ASN A 8 -8.71 -1.62 -53.07
N SER A 9 -8.39 -1.21 -51.86
CA SER A 9 -7.01 -0.90 -51.50
C SER A 9 -6.79 -1.04 -49.99
N ILE A 10 -6.43 -2.23 -49.51
CA ILE A 10 -5.48 -2.45 -48.41
C ILE A 10 -5.04 -3.92 -48.50
N SER A 11 -3.80 -4.07 -48.93
CA SER A 11 -3.02 -5.31 -48.97
C SER A 11 -2.84 -5.89 -47.57
N THR A 12 -2.95 -7.21 -47.49
CA THR A 12 -2.60 -8.05 -46.34
C THR A 12 -1.12 -7.93 -46.00
N GLU A 13 -0.77 -7.08 -45.03
CA GLU A 13 0.52 -7.15 -44.33
C GLU A 13 0.33 -7.75 -42.94
N SER A 14 1.03 -8.85 -42.72
CA SER A 14 1.13 -9.60 -41.47
C SER A 14 1.48 -8.71 -40.27
N PHE A 15 0.56 -8.63 -39.31
CA PHE A 15 0.78 -7.98 -38.02
C PHE A 15 1.76 -8.80 -37.17
N ARG A 16 3.05 -8.51 -37.28
CA ARG A 16 4.04 -8.87 -36.24
C ARG A 16 3.96 -7.81 -35.14
N PRO A 17 3.71 -8.14 -33.86
CA PRO A 17 3.71 -7.13 -32.82
C PRO A 17 5.13 -6.60 -32.65
N SER A 18 5.37 -5.41 -33.16
CA SER A 18 6.56 -4.61 -32.90
C SER A 18 6.75 -4.48 -31.39
N ARG A 19 7.92 -4.86 -30.90
CA ARG A 19 8.39 -4.73 -29.51
C ARG A 19 8.31 -3.25 -29.10
N ARG A 20 7.13 -2.79 -28.66
CA ARG A 20 6.92 -1.42 -28.18
C ARG A 20 7.90 -1.19 -27.03
N GLN A 21 8.81 -0.25 -27.26
CA GLN A 21 9.67 0.34 -26.25
C GLN A 21 8.79 0.72 -25.06
N GLN A 22 9.01 0.07 -23.93
CA GLN A 22 8.48 0.54 -22.66
C GLN A 22 9.13 1.91 -22.43
N PRO A 23 8.38 3.01 -22.21
CA PRO A 23 8.98 4.22 -21.74
C PRO A 23 9.59 3.90 -20.37
N SER A 24 10.91 3.92 -20.29
CA SER A 24 11.61 3.84 -19.03
C SER A 24 11.24 5.10 -18.26
N LEU A 25 10.30 4.97 -17.32
CA LEU A 25 10.02 6.02 -16.37
C LEU A 25 11.33 6.20 -15.56
N LYS A 26 12.19 7.11 -16.00
CA LYS A 26 13.30 7.61 -15.19
C LYS A 26 12.65 8.37 -14.05
N ILE A 27 12.28 7.65 -13.00
CA ILE A 27 11.86 8.24 -11.73
C ILE A 27 13.10 8.94 -11.20
N GLN A 28 13.26 10.23 -11.51
CA GLN A 28 14.15 11.09 -10.77
C GLN A 28 13.63 11.11 -9.35
N THR A 29 14.33 10.44 -8.43
CA THR A 29 14.03 10.54 -7.01
C THR A 29 14.22 12.01 -6.64
N PRO A 30 13.15 12.76 -6.27
CA PRO A 30 13.33 14.15 -5.90
C PRO A 30 14.22 14.18 -4.65
N VAL A 31 15.34 14.89 -4.72
CA VAL A 31 16.22 15.16 -3.57
C VAL A 31 15.49 16.19 -2.72
N ILE A 32 14.73 15.71 -1.75
CA ILE A 32 14.00 16.56 -0.81
C ILE A 32 14.72 16.46 0.53
N HIS A 33 15.16 17.61 1.05
CA HIS A 33 15.59 17.77 2.43
C HIS A 33 14.38 17.50 3.32
N SER A 34 14.15 16.23 3.66
CA SER A 34 13.29 15.90 4.78
C SER A 34 14.06 16.32 6.02
N ASP A 35 13.60 17.36 6.71
CA ASP A 35 14.06 17.59 8.06
C ASP A 35 13.88 16.28 8.81
N ALA A 36 14.98 15.79 9.41
CA ALA A 36 14.93 14.55 10.17
C ALA A 36 13.82 14.69 11.22
N PRO A 37 13.13 13.59 11.58
CA PRO A 37 12.18 13.66 12.67
C PRO A 37 12.81 14.37 13.86
N GLN A 38 12.15 15.37 14.42
CA GLN A 38 12.64 16.13 15.58
C GLN A 38 12.68 15.28 16.88
N ALA A 39 12.45 13.99 16.74
CA ALA A 39 12.43 13.01 17.80
C ALA A 39 13.84 12.77 18.37
N PRO A 40 13.99 12.65 19.70
CA PRO A 40 15.22 12.17 20.31
C PRO A 40 15.65 10.83 19.70
N TRP A 41 16.95 10.65 19.47
CA TRP A 41 17.48 9.39 18.92
C TRP A 41 17.06 8.17 19.75
N MET A 42 16.97 8.35 21.07
CA MET A 42 16.54 7.32 22.02
C MET A 42 15.12 6.83 21.74
N ASP A 43 14.20 7.74 21.40
CA ASP A 43 12.81 7.40 21.06
C ASP A 43 12.75 6.62 19.75
N LEU A 44 13.60 6.95 18.78
CA LEU A 44 13.68 6.20 17.52
C LEU A 44 14.25 4.79 17.72
N VAL A 45 15.21 4.63 18.64
CA VAL A 45 15.73 3.31 19.04
C VAL A 45 14.66 2.52 19.77
N LEU A 46 13.96 3.12 20.73
CA LEU A 46 12.88 2.47 21.47
C LEU A 46 11.73 2.06 20.56
N LYS A 47 11.32 2.93 19.64
CA LYS A 47 10.35 2.63 18.58
C LYS A 47 10.79 1.42 17.77
N ARG A 48 12.08 1.34 17.40
CA ARG A 48 12.58 0.23 16.61
C ARG A 48 12.62 -1.08 17.41
N ALA A 49 13.01 -1.03 18.68
CA ALA A 49 12.96 -2.18 19.58
C ALA A 49 11.52 -2.70 19.74
N PHE A 50 10.56 -1.79 19.96
CA PHE A 50 9.13 -2.11 20.00
C PHE A 50 8.66 -2.76 18.70
N ASP A 51 9.01 -2.21 17.54
CA ASP A 51 8.65 -2.77 16.22
C ASP A 51 9.13 -4.22 16.09
N ILE A 52 10.39 -4.50 16.46
CA ILE A 52 10.97 -5.85 16.37
C ILE A 52 10.26 -6.81 17.31
N VAL A 53 10.14 -6.47 18.59
CA VAL A 53 9.55 -7.36 19.60
C VAL A 53 8.10 -7.64 19.28
N SER A 54 7.30 -6.59 19.03
CA SER A 54 5.87 -6.75 18.73
C SER A 54 5.62 -7.53 17.44
N SER A 55 6.37 -7.26 16.36
CA SER A 55 6.18 -7.98 15.09
C SER A 55 6.63 -9.43 15.16
N LEU A 56 7.73 -9.72 15.86
CA LEU A 56 8.19 -11.08 16.08
C LEU A 56 7.19 -11.87 16.95
N SER A 57 6.76 -11.31 18.08
CA SER A 57 5.76 -11.94 18.95
C SER A 57 4.46 -12.20 18.20
N ALA A 58 3.96 -11.21 17.44
CA ALA A 58 2.75 -11.37 16.63
C ALA A 58 2.92 -12.47 15.56
N LEU A 59 4.06 -12.53 14.87
CA LEU A 59 4.33 -13.57 13.87
C LEU A 59 4.36 -14.96 14.48
N LEU A 60 4.97 -15.13 15.68
CA LEU A 60 5.03 -16.42 16.36
C LEU A 60 3.64 -16.88 16.82
N VAL A 61 2.86 -15.98 17.44
CA VAL A 61 1.50 -16.29 17.91
C VAL A 61 0.55 -16.56 16.74
N LEU A 62 0.65 -15.79 15.66
CA LEU A 62 -0.23 -15.92 14.50
C LEU A 62 0.26 -16.96 13.48
N ALA A 63 1.46 -17.54 13.64
CA ALA A 63 2.03 -18.51 12.70
C ALA A 63 1.06 -19.63 12.27
N PRO A 64 0.38 -20.37 13.18
CA PRO A 64 -0.55 -21.42 12.78
C PRO A 64 -1.72 -20.87 11.95
N PHE A 65 -2.24 -19.70 12.31
CA PHE A 65 -3.32 -19.04 11.57
C PHE A 65 -2.85 -18.57 10.18
N LEU A 66 -1.67 -17.97 10.07
CA LEU A 66 -1.10 -17.52 8.79
C LEU A 66 -0.84 -18.69 7.84
N LEU A 67 -0.38 -19.84 8.36
CA LEU A 67 -0.20 -21.07 7.58
C LEU A 67 -1.54 -21.64 7.10
N PHE A 68 -2.57 -21.61 7.95
CA PHE A 68 -3.92 -22.01 7.56
C PHE A 68 -4.49 -21.11 6.45
N VAL A 69 -4.35 -19.79 6.58
CA VAL A 69 -4.74 -18.83 5.53
C VAL A 69 -3.96 -19.08 4.23
N ALA A 70 -2.66 -19.37 4.32
CA ALA A 70 -1.83 -19.70 3.16
C ALA A 70 -2.35 -20.94 2.41
N LEU A 71 -2.78 -21.98 3.13
CA LEU A 71 -3.40 -23.16 2.57
C LEU A 71 -4.72 -22.81 1.85
N LEU A 72 -5.60 -22.05 2.48
CA LEU A 72 -6.87 -21.63 1.87
C LEU A 72 -6.65 -20.86 0.56
N ILE A 73 -5.64 -19.97 0.52
CA ILE A 73 -5.29 -19.21 -0.69
C ILE A 73 -4.81 -20.14 -1.81
N LYS A 74 -4.05 -21.20 -1.48
CA LYS A 74 -3.58 -22.20 -2.46
C LYS A 74 -4.71 -23.05 -3.02
N LEU A 75 -5.70 -23.37 -2.19
CA LEU A 75 -6.87 -24.15 -2.61
C LEU A 75 -7.87 -23.31 -3.43
N ASP A 76 -7.94 -22.00 -3.19
CA ASP A 76 -8.90 -21.10 -3.87
C ASP A 76 -8.48 -20.72 -5.31
N SER A 77 -7.17 -20.59 -5.58
CA SER A 77 -6.67 -20.27 -6.93
C SER A 77 -5.20 -20.66 -7.16
N PRO A 78 -4.77 -20.98 -8.40
CA PRO A 78 -3.38 -21.30 -8.70
C PRO A 78 -2.45 -20.08 -8.52
N GLY A 79 -1.19 -20.31 -8.13
CA GLY A 79 -0.13 -19.28 -8.02
C GLY A 79 0.45 -19.07 -6.61
N PRO A 80 1.17 -17.96 -6.36
CA PRO A 80 1.85 -17.69 -5.08
C PRO A 80 0.88 -17.26 -3.98
N VAL A 81 1.19 -17.62 -2.72
CA VAL A 81 0.41 -17.21 -1.53
C VAL A 81 0.56 -15.73 -1.25
N LEU A 82 1.79 -15.21 -1.38
CA LEU A 82 2.11 -13.82 -1.09
C LEU A 82 2.10 -12.98 -2.37
N PHE A 83 1.41 -11.86 -2.30
CA PHE A 83 1.51 -10.76 -3.25
C PHE A 83 2.53 -9.74 -2.74
N LYS A 84 3.33 -9.18 -3.66
CA LYS A 84 4.36 -8.18 -3.34
C LYS A 84 4.06 -6.91 -4.13
N GLN A 85 4.06 -5.76 -3.45
CA GLN A 85 3.79 -4.48 -4.09
C GLN A 85 4.88 -3.46 -3.78
N THR A 86 5.35 -2.77 -4.81
CA THR A 86 6.33 -1.69 -4.64
C THR A 86 5.65 -0.44 -4.10
N ARG A 87 6.27 0.15 -3.08
CA ARG A 87 5.76 1.30 -2.34
C ARG A 87 6.89 2.25 -1.94
N TRP A 88 6.52 3.49 -1.59
CA TRP A 88 7.44 4.42 -0.92
C TRP A 88 7.71 3.98 0.52
N GLY A 89 8.99 3.98 0.89
CA GLY A 89 9.52 3.74 2.23
C GLY A 89 10.23 4.97 2.79
N LYS A 90 11.01 4.77 3.86
CA LYS A 90 11.76 5.85 4.51
C LYS A 90 12.77 6.50 3.54
N ASN A 91 12.93 7.82 3.63
CA ASN A 91 13.81 8.65 2.81
C ASN A 91 13.57 8.46 1.30
N CYS A 92 12.30 8.33 0.90
CA CYS A 92 11.89 8.09 -0.49
C CYS A 92 12.54 6.83 -1.11
N LYS A 93 12.96 5.84 -0.32
CA LYS A 93 13.45 4.57 -0.84
C LYS A 93 12.30 3.65 -1.18
N THR A 94 12.38 2.92 -2.29
CA THR A 94 11.34 1.95 -2.66
C THR A 94 11.46 0.68 -1.82
N ILE A 95 10.33 0.17 -1.32
CA ILE A 95 10.26 -1.09 -0.57
C ILE A 95 9.23 -2.04 -1.20
N LYS A 96 9.43 -3.34 -1.00
CA LYS A 96 8.44 -4.38 -1.36
C LYS A 96 7.60 -4.70 -0.14
N VAL A 97 6.30 -4.41 -0.20
CA VAL A 97 5.33 -4.70 0.86
C VAL A 97 4.66 -6.04 0.60
N TYR A 98 4.62 -6.90 1.61
CA TYR A 98 4.03 -8.24 1.54
C TYR A 98 2.57 -8.21 1.96
N LYS A 99 1.73 -8.89 1.19
CA LYS A 99 0.33 -9.15 1.51
C LYS A 99 -0.01 -10.58 1.16
N PHE A 100 -1.06 -11.12 1.75
CA PHE A 100 -1.66 -12.31 1.17
C PHE A 100 -2.32 -11.95 -0.16
N ARG A 101 -2.23 -12.88 -1.09
CA ARG A 101 -2.92 -12.76 -2.37
C ARG A 101 -4.42 -12.85 -2.14
N SER A 102 -5.11 -11.76 -2.46
CA SER A 102 -6.58 -11.69 -2.45
C SER A 102 -7.19 -11.59 -3.86
N MET A 103 -6.36 -11.62 -4.90
CA MET A 103 -6.77 -11.50 -6.29
C MET A 103 -6.09 -12.55 -7.19
N ARG A 104 -6.78 -12.91 -8.27
CA ARG A 104 -6.33 -13.79 -9.34
C ARG A 104 -5.13 -13.20 -10.07
N THR A 105 -4.01 -13.90 -10.07
CA THR A 105 -2.76 -13.42 -10.69
C THR A 105 -2.85 -13.32 -12.21
N ASP A 106 -3.65 -14.18 -12.85
CA ASP A 106 -3.87 -14.22 -14.29
C ASP A 106 -4.67 -13.03 -14.83
N LEU A 107 -5.41 -12.32 -13.97
CA LEU A 107 -6.25 -11.19 -14.33
C LEU A 107 -5.70 -9.84 -13.81
N CYS A 108 -4.60 -9.85 -13.05
CA CYS A 108 -4.03 -8.65 -12.45
C CYS A 108 -2.96 -8.01 -13.33
N ASP A 109 -2.82 -6.69 -13.21
CA ASP A 109 -1.68 -5.99 -13.76
C ASP A 109 -0.42 -6.30 -12.92
N VAL A 110 0.71 -6.54 -13.59
CA VAL A 110 1.98 -6.84 -12.90
C VAL A 110 2.40 -5.67 -12.00
N SER A 111 1.98 -4.44 -12.32
CA SER A 111 2.34 -3.23 -11.57
C SER A 111 1.56 -3.06 -10.26
N GLY A 112 0.38 -3.67 -10.14
CA GLY A 112 -0.53 -3.49 -9.02
C GLY A 112 -0.94 -2.02 -8.78
N ILE A 113 -0.90 -1.17 -9.82
CA ILE A 113 -1.23 0.26 -9.72
C ILE A 113 -2.74 0.45 -9.80
N ALA A 114 -3.43 -0.39 -10.58
CA ALA A 114 -4.88 -0.31 -10.75
C ALA A 114 -5.60 -0.44 -9.41
N GLN A 115 -6.38 0.59 -9.05
CA GLN A 115 -7.19 0.54 -7.84
C GLN A 115 -8.28 -0.53 -7.98
N THR A 116 -8.62 -1.13 -6.84
CA THR A 116 -9.72 -2.10 -6.78
C THR A 116 -11.04 -1.36 -6.98
N VAL A 117 -11.91 -1.90 -7.85
CA VAL A 117 -13.25 -1.38 -8.09
C VAL A 117 -14.30 -2.15 -7.27
N LYS A 118 -15.52 -1.62 -7.18
CA LYS A 118 -16.63 -2.37 -6.58
C LYS A 118 -16.92 -3.61 -7.43
N ASN A 119 -17.09 -4.76 -6.77
CA ASN A 119 -17.31 -6.07 -7.43
C ASN A 119 -16.20 -6.43 -8.45
N ASP A 120 -14.94 -6.16 -8.08
CA ASP A 120 -13.79 -6.44 -8.94
C ASP A 120 -13.68 -7.95 -9.26
N PRO A 121 -13.76 -8.36 -10.54
CA PRO A 121 -13.76 -9.77 -10.94
C PRO A 121 -12.42 -10.46 -10.66
N ARG A 122 -11.37 -9.69 -10.34
CA ARG A 122 -10.07 -10.22 -9.98
C ARG A 122 -10.06 -10.79 -8.56
N ILE A 123 -10.98 -10.39 -7.68
CA ILE A 123 -10.98 -10.82 -6.27
C ILE A 123 -11.43 -12.28 -6.16
N THR A 124 -10.70 -13.10 -5.41
CA THR A 124 -11.07 -14.50 -5.17
C THR A 124 -12.06 -14.64 -4.01
N ARG A 125 -12.67 -15.82 -3.81
CA ARG A 125 -13.65 -16.03 -2.73
C ARG A 125 -13.02 -15.86 -1.36
N VAL A 126 -11.87 -16.50 -1.13
CA VAL A 126 -11.08 -16.32 0.10
C VAL A 126 -10.56 -14.89 0.17
N GLY A 127 -10.10 -14.34 -0.96
CA GLY A 127 -9.61 -12.96 -1.05
C GLY A 127 -10.61 -11.91 -0.59
N ALA A 128 -11.90 -12.07 -0.92
CA ALA A 128 -12.96 -11.17 -0.45
C ALA A 128 -13.06 -11.15 1.08
N ILE A 129 -12.95 -12.31 1.74
CA ILE A 129 -12.94 -12.42 3.19
C ILE A 129 -11.69 -11.75 3.77
N LEU A 130 -10.50 -12.07 3.23
CA LEU A 130 -9.23 -11.53 3.73
C LEU A 130 -9.18 -10.01 3.67
N ARG A 131 -9.72 -9.39 2.61
CA ARG A 131 -9.78 -7.93 2.47
C ARG A 131 -10.76 -7.30 3.45
N ARG A 132 -11.95 -7.91 3.63
CA ARG A 132 -12.97 -7.43 4.57
C ARG A 132 -12.53 -7.53 6.03
N THR A 133 -11.58 -8.42 6.35
CA THR A 133 -11.06 -8.59 7.71
C THR A 133 -9.66 -8.01 7.89
N ASN A 134 -9.07 -7.38 6.86
CA ASN A 134 -7.70 -6.88 6.83
C ASN A 134 -6.61 -7.96 7.06
N VAL A 135 -7.00 -9.24 7.05
CA VAL A 135 -6.08 -10.37 7.25
C VAL A 135 -5.06 -10.43 6.12
N ASP A 136 -5.40 -9.91 4.93
CA ASP A 136 -4.47 -9.84 3.81
C ASP A 136 -3.24 -8.97 4.08
N GLU A 137 -3.30 -8.06 5.06
CA GLU A 137 -2.19 -7.19 5.44
C GLU A 137 -1.27 -7.78 6.52
N LEU A 138 -1.63 -8.89 7.18
CA LEU A 138 -0.80 -9.48 8.24
C LEU A 138 0.63 -9.86 7.81
N PRO A 139 0.91 -10.29 6.56
CA PRO A 139 2.28 -10.52 6.10
C PRO A 139 3.18 -9.27 6.15
N GLN A 140 2.62 -8.06 6.27
CA GLN A 140 3.40 -6.83 6.50
C GLN A 140 4.16 -6.84 7.82
N LEU A 141 3.81 -7.69 8.79
CA LEU A 141 4.62 -7.91 9.99
C LEU A 141 6.05 -8.34 9.66
N LEU A 142 6.25 -9.07 8.55
CA LEU A 142 7.60 -9.38 8.04
C LEU A 142 8.33 -8.11 7.60
N ASN A 143 7.63 -7.15 6.97
CA ASN A 143 8.21 -5.86 6.60
C ASN A 143 8.62 -5.03 7.83
N VAL A 144 7.83 -5.10 8.91
CA VAL A 144 8.18 -4.48 10.18
C VAL A 144 9.43 -5.14 10.75
N LEU A 145 9.48 -6.46 10.82
CA LEU A 145 10.64 -7.19 11.34
C LEU A 145 11.92 -6.89 10.53
N MET A 146 11.84 -6.86 9.19
CA MET A 146 12.96 -6.49 8.29
C MET A 146 13.37 -5.00 8.37
N GLY A 147 12.58 -4.15 9.03
CA GLY A 147 12.87 -2.72 9.17
C GLY A 147 12.53 -1.88 7.93
N HIS A 148 11.73 -2.42 7.01
CA HIS A 148 11.17 -1.67 5.89
C HIS A 148 9.95 -0.85 6.31
N MET A 149 9.17 -1.36 7.28
CA MET A 149 7.98 -0.73 7.85
C MET A 149 8.12 -0.60 9.38
N SER A 150 7.17 0.09 10.00
CA SER A 150 6.94 0.16 11.44
C SER A 150 5.51 -0.28 11.75
N VAL A 151 5.22 -0.63 13.00
CA VAL A 151 3.83 -0.88 13.44
C VAL A 151 2.99 0.39 13.27
N VAL A 152 3.53 1.53 13.70
CA VAL A 152 2.90 2.85 13.59
C VAL A 152 3.74 3.76 12.70
N GLY A 153 3.11 4.42 11.74
CA GLY A 153 3.77 5.38 10.87
C GLY A 153 2.86 5.87 9.74
N PRO A 154 3.34 6.78 8.88
CA PRO A 154 2.59 7.23 7.71
C PRO A 154 2.18 6.07 6.80
N ARG A 155 1.01 6.14 6.16
CA ARG A 155 0.53 5.03 5.30
C ARG A 155 1.47 4.75 4.12
N CYS A 156 1.73 3.48 3.83
CA CYS A 156 2.53 3.10 2.67
C CYS A 156 1.75 3.32 1.34
N HIS A 157 2.09 4.37 0.59
CA HIS A 157 1.41 4.72 -0.67
C HIS A 157 2.05 4.06 -1.89
N ALA A 158 1.21 3.75 -2.88
CA ALA A 158 1.67 3.29 -4.20
C ALA A 158 2.52 4.36 -4.87
N ILE A 159 3.56 3.94 -5.58
CA ILE A 159 4.27 4.84 -6.49
C ILE A 159 3.28 5.20 -7.60
N GLY A 160 3.13 6.50 -7.89
CA GLY A 160 2.16 6.99 -8.86
C GLY A 160 0.71 6.93 -8.39
N MET A 161 0.45 6.87 -7.07
CA MET A 161 -0.90 6.91 -6.54
C MET A 161 -1.58 8.24 -6.91
N ARG A 162 -2.82 8.17 -7.38
CA ARG A 162 -3.62 9.34 -7.75
C ARG A 162 -4.78 9.59 -6.77
N ALA A 163 -5.14 10.85 -6.60
CA ALA A 163 -6.34 11.30 -5.90
C ALA A 163 -7.07 12.35 -6.72
N GLY A 164 -8.36 12.13 -7.01
CA GLY A 164 -9.14 13.02 -7.87
C GLY A 164 -8.51 13.25 -9.25
N GLY A 165 -7.84 12.24 -9.82
CA GLY A 165 -7.21 12.30 -11.15
C GLY A 165 -5.76 12.83 -11.18
N MET A 166 -5.32 13.54 -10.13
CA MET A 166 -3.96 14.09 -10.01
C MET A 166 -3.06 13.20 -9.15
N LEU A 167 -1.74 13.33 -9.30
CA LEU A 167 -0.78 12.65 -8.42
C LEU A 167 -0.85 13.24 -7.01
N TYR A 168 -0.57 12.41 -6.01
CA TYR A 168 -0.50 12.86 -4.62
C TYR A 168 0.60 13.91 -4.43
N GLU A 169 1.73 13.70 -5.11
CA GLU A 169 2.89 14.57 -5.14
C GLU A 169 2.55 15.96 -5.69
N GLU A 170 1.63 16.04 -6.65
CA GLU A 170 1.16 17.31 -7.24
C GLU A 170 0.10 18.00 -6.36
N LEU A 171 -0.70 17.20 -5.65
CA LEU A 171 -1.81 17.71 -4.84
C LEU A 171 -1.33 18.39 -3.55
N VAL A 172 -0.22 17.92 -2.97
CA VAL A 172 0.37 18.43 -1.72
C VAL A 172 1.88 18.60 -1.90
N PRO A 173 2.40 19.83 -1.98
CA PRO A 173 3.84 20.08 -2.19
C PRO A 173 4.75 19.38 -1.18
N GLU A 174 4.31 19.28 0.08
CA GLU A 174 5.06 18.68 1.18
C GLU A 174 4.92 17.15 1.24
N TYR A 175 4.27 16.52 0.26
CA TYR A 175 3.92 15.09 0.27
C TYR A 175 5.08 14.19 0.67
N HIS A 176 6.28 14.43 0.12
CA HIS A 176 7.43 13.57 0.36
C HIS A 176 8.02 13.67 1.77
N GLN A 177 7.72 14.74 2.52
CA GLN A 177 8.22 14.90 3.90
C GLN A 177 7.71 13.79 4.82
N ARG A 178 6.54 13.18 4.51
CA ARG A 178 6.02 12.03 5.24
C ARG A 178 6.97 10.82 5.21
N HIS A 179 7.86 10.74 4.22
CA HIS A 179 8.83 9.65 4.10
C HIS A 179 10.03 9.81 5.04
N ALA A 180 10.10 10.85 5.87
CA ALA A 180 11.14 10.98 6.91
C ALA A 180 11.09 9.83 7.94
N MET A 181 9.93 9.17 8.08
CA MET A 181 9.73 7.99 8.91
C MET A 181 9.42 6.73 8.09
N ARG A 182 9.63 5.56 8.71
CA ARG A 182 9.19 4.30 8.11
C ARG A 182 7.67 4.31 7.96
N PRO A 183 7.13 3.82 6.84
CA PRO A 183 5.69 3.68 6.70
C PRO A 183 5.14 2.68 7.72
N GLY A 184 3.90 2.93 8.17
CA GLY A 184 3.22 2.15 9.21
C GLY A 184 2.22 1.14 8.66
N MET A 185 2.04 0.04 9.40
CA MET A 185 0.85 -0.81 9.23
C MET A 185 -0.41 -0.01 9.62
N THR A 186 -0.39 0.65 10.77
CA THR A 186 -1.35 1.69 11.17
C THR A 186 -0.66 3.05 11.30
N GLY A 187 -1.44 4.11 11.53
CA GLY A 187 -0.95 5.48 11.59
C GLY A 187 -2.03 6.46 12.02
N LEU A 188 -1.64 7.71 12.26
CA LEU A 188 -2.56 8.73 12.77
C LEU A 188 -3.72 9.00 11.79
N ALA A 189 -3.44 9.04 10.49
CA ALA A 189 -4.47 9.20 9.47
C ALA A 189 -5.45 8.02 9.48
N GLN A 190 -4.94 6.78 9.59
CA GLN A 190 -5.76 5.58 9.69
C GLN A 190 -6.65 5.62 10.94
N MET A 191 -6.11 5.97 12.10
CA MET A 191 -6.85 6.07 13.36
C MET A 191 -7.97 7.13 13.28
N ARG A 192 -7.71 8.26 12.61
CA ARG A 192 -8.70 9.33 12.37
C ARG A 192 -9.77 8.98 11.33
N GLY A 193 -9.78 7.74 10.81
CA GLY A 193 -10.74 7.33 9.80
C GLY A 193 -10.50 7.94 8.41
N LEU A 194 -9.32 8.54 8.16
CA LEU A 194 -8.91 9.06 6.86
C LEU A 194 -8.46 7.92 5.92
N ARG A 195 -9.21 6.81 5.93
CA ARG A 195 -8.99 5.59 5.15
C ARG A 195 -9.87 5.59 3.89
N GLY A 196 -9.67 4.58 3.03
CA GLY A 196 -10.53 4.34 1.87
C GLY A 196 -10.17 5.13 0.61
N PRO A 197 -11.07 5.12 -0.39
CA PRO A 197 -10.86 5.70 -1.72
C PRO A 197 -10.53 7.19 -1.65
N THR A 198 -9.69 7.62 -2.57
CA THR A 198 -9.19 9.00 -2.64
C THR A 198 -9.84 9.72 -3.80
N ASP A 199 -11.18 9.61 -3.82
CA ASP A 199 -12.09 10.21 -4.80
C ASP A 199 -12.03 11.73 -4.73
N ARG A 200 -11.92 12.27 -3.52
CA ARG A 200 -11.92 13.71 -3.26
C ARG A 200 -10.53 14.23 -2.87
N PRO A 201 -10.04 15.29 -3.55
CA PRO A 201 -8.78 15.95 -3.20
C PRO A 201 -8.69 16.36 -1.73
N ALA A 202 -9.79 16.87 -1.14
CA ALA A 202 -9.83 17.28 0.27
C ALA A 202 -9.49 16.14 1.25
N LYS A 203 -10.02 14.92 1.01
CA LYS A 203 -9.71 13.74 1.85
C LYS A 203 -8.25 13.32 1.72
N ALA A 204 -7.72 13.38 0.49
CA ALA A 204 -6.32 13.08 0.23
C ALA A 204 -5.40 14.08 0.95
N ARG A 205 -5.70 15.39 0.89
CA ARG A 205 -4.96 16.42 1.63
C ARG A 205 -5.02 16.19 3.14
N ALA A 206 -6.21 15.95 3.70
CA ALA A 206 -6.37 15.67 5.12
C ALA A 206 -5.54 14.47 5.59
N ARG A 207 -5.48 13.40 4.77
CA ARG A 207 -4.63 12.24 5.02
C ARG A 207 -3.16 12.63 5.12
N ILE A 208 -2.65 13.36 4.12
CA ILE A 208 -1.24 13.79 4.11
C ILE A 208 -0.92 14.72 5.28
N VAL A 209 -1.78 15.70 5.57
CA VAL A 209 -1.61 16.60 6.74
C VAL A 209 -1.54 15.79 8.04
N SER A 210 -2.36 14.75 8.18
CA SER A 210 -2.31 13.89 9.35
C SER A 210 -1.03 13.06 9.44
N ASP A 211 -0.45 12.65 8.31
CA ASP A 211 0.84 11.96 8.27
C ASP A 211 2.00 12.91 8.61
N LEU A 212 1.98 14.13 8.06
CA LEU A 212 2.98 15.17 8.35
C LEU A 212 2.94 15.57 9.83
N TYR A 213 1.74 15.72 10.40
CA TYR A 213 1.57 15.98 11.83
C TYR A 213 2.19 14.88 12.69
N TYR A 214 2.00 13.61 12.30
CA TYR A 214 2.63 12.48 12.99
C TYR A 214 4.16 12.55 12.93
N VAL A 215 4.72 12.82 11.74
CA VAL A 215 6.18 12.92 11.56
C VAL A 215 6.78 14.07 12.38
N ALA A 216 6.11 15.21 12.41
CA ALA A 216 6.57 16.40 13.13
C ALA A 216 6.44 16.27 14.66
N ASN A 217 5.42 15.55 15.15
CA ASN A 217 5.09 15.48 16.58
C ASN A 217 5.24 14.06 17.14
N PHE A 218 6.10 13.25 16.53
CA PHE A 218 6.27 11.88 16.94
C PHE A 218 6.68 11.79 18.41
N SER A 219 6.00 10.90 19.12
CA SER A 219 6.35 10.47 20.46
C SER A 219 5.87 9.03 20.67
N ILE A 220 6.49 8.31 21.59
CA ILE A 220 6.05 6.96 21.96
C ILE A 220 4.61 6.97 22.50
N VAL A 221 4.24 8.01 23.23
CA VAL A 221 2.86 8.20 23.72
C VAL A 221 1.86 8.33 22.56
N MET A 222 2.22 9.05 21.49
CA MET A 222 1.38 9.13 20.29
C MET A 222 1.24 7.75 19.62
N ASP A 223 2.31 6.95 19.52
CA ASP A 223 2.23 5.58 18.99
C ASP A 223 1.26 4.71 19.80
N ILE A 224 1.34 4.75 21.14
CA ILE A 224 0.44 4.00 22.02
C ILE A 224 -1.03 4.43 21.79
N ARG A 225 -1.29 5.74 21.71
CA ARG A 225 -2.63 6.27 21.41
C ARG A 225 -3.15 5.79 20.06
N ILE A 226 -2.30 5.77 19.03
CA ILE A 226 -2.65 5.29 17.69
C ILE A 226 -2.97 3.80 17.71
N ILE A 227 -2.17 2.99 18.41
CA ILE A 227 -2.42 1.54 18.56
C ILE A 227 -3.76 1.31 19.26
N ALA A 228 -3.97 1.92 20.42
CA ALA A 228 -5.21 1.78 21.18
C ALA A 228 -6.44 2.23 20.36
N GLY A 229 -6.37 3.39 19.71
CA GLY A 229 -7.44 3.89 18.85
C GLY A 229 -7.69 3.00 17.64
N THR A 230 -6.64 2.38 17.08
CA THR A 230 -6.77 1.39 16.00
C THR A 230 -7.49 0.15 16.48
N VAL A 231 -7.07 -0.44 17.60
CA VAL A 231 -7.70 -1.64 18.18
C VAL A 231 -9.19 -1.39 18.47
N VAL A 232 -9.52 -0.28 19.12
CA VAL A 232 -10.91 0.09 19.40
C VAL A 232 -11.70 0.26 18.10
N SER A 233 -11.14 0.92 17.08
CA SER A 233 -11.81 1.10 15.80
C SER A 233 -12.05 -0.24 15.08
N GLU A 234 -11.09 -1.15 15.07
CA GLU A 234 -11.28 -2.47 14.43
C GLU A 234 -12.33 -3.32 15.17
N LEU A 235 -12.30 -3.33 16.51
CA LEU A 235 -13.24 -4.10 17.33
C LEU A 235 -14.68 -3.56 17.27
N THR A 236 -14.85 -2.24 17.24
CA THR A 236 -16.19 -1.61 17.30
C THR A 236 -16.84 -1.45 15.93
N ARG A 237 -16.04 -1.19 14.89
CA ARG A 237 -16.59 -0.83 13.57
C ARG A 237 -16.61 -1.99 12.59
N GLY A 238 -15.84 -3.06 12.81
CA GLY A 238 -15.93 -4.36 12.11
C GLY A 238 -15.85 -4.33 10.57
N LYS A 239 -15.62 -3.16 9.98
CA LYS A 239 -15.50 -2.92 8.55
C LYS A 239 -14.01 -2.87 8.27
N GLY A 240 -13.40 -4.03 8.02
CA GLY A 240 -12.16 -4.02 7.25
C GLY A 240 -12.41 -3.43 5.86
N PHE A 241 -11.32 -3.08 5.19
CA PHE A 241 -11.20 -2.15 4.06
C PHE A 241 -12.43 -1.95 3.16
#